data_AF-A0AAP0QAP4-F1
#
_entry.id   AF-A0AAP0QAP4-F1
#
_cell.length_a   1.000
_cell.length_b   1.000
_cell.length_c   1.000
_cell.angle_alpha   90.00
_cell.angle_beta   90.00
_cell.angle_gamma   90.00
#
_symmetry.space_group_name_H-M   'P 1'
#
loop_
_entity.id
_entity.type
_entity.pdbx_description
1 polymer ?
#
loop_
_entity_poly.entity_id
_entity_poly.type
_entity_poly.pdbx_seq_one_letter_code
_entity_poly.pdbx_strand_id
1 'polypeptide(L)'
;METSNSLRSRVTDADVTSFRGLLSSGFKVEMSLTFLRLLSSPTCPFIEELGKQLSFEIVVGLNGLVWANAESPSMVVVVSNANVNSESLSAVQQKIIVDKLLQIF
;
A
#
# COMPACT_ATOMS: atom_id res chain seq x y z
N MET A 1 55.27 6.50 -11.21
CA MET A 1 54.21 7.28 -11.88
C MET A 1 52.96 7.11 -11.05
N GLU A 2 52.71 8.12 -10.20
CA GLU A 2 51.42 8.70 -9.79
C GLU A 2 50.19 7.76 -9.76
N THR A 3 49.63 7.41 -8.60
CA THR A 3 48.78 8.16 -7.63
C THR A 3 47.35 8.46 -8.08
N SER A 4 46.41 8.00 -7.22
CA SER A 4 45.20 8.72 -6.77
C SER A 4 44.07 8.91 -7.78
N ASN A 5 42.88 8.37 -7.58
CA ASN A 5 41.73 8.96 -6.84
C ASN A 5 40.49 8.48 -7.62
N SER A 6 39.27 8.29 -7.13
CA SER A 6 38.61 8.57 -5.88
C SER A 6 37.23 7.89 -5.97
N LEU A 7 36.77 7.36 -4.84
CA LEU A 7 35.36 7.26 -4.43
C LEU A 7 34.33 7.80 -5.45
N ARG A 8 33.65 6.89 -6.16
CA ARG A 8 32.25 7.12 -6.53
C ARG A 8 31.42 6.04 -5.88
N SER A 9 31.01 6.38 -4.66
CA SER A 9 29.84 5.90 -3.94
C SER A 9 29.21 4.63 -4.52
N ARG A 10 29.32 3.54 -3.75
CA ARG A 10 28.32 2.49 -3.70
C ARG A 10 26.96 3.14 -3.43
N VAL A 11 26.31 3.65 -4.47
CA VAL A 11 24.88 3.74 -4.49
C VAL A 11 24.47 2.28 -4.51
N THR A 12 24.03 1.80 -3.35
CA THR A 12 23.21 0.61 -3.30
C THR A 12 22.04 0.89 -4.22
N ASP A 13 22.11 0.38 -5.46
CA ASP A 13 20.91 0.06 -6.21
C ASP A 13 20.13 -0.86 -5.27
N ALA A 14 19.18 -0.26 -4.55
CA ALA A 14 18.29 -0.98 -3.69
C ALA A 14 17.63 -2.02 -4.59
N ASP A 15 18.01 -3.26 -4.33
CA ASP A 15 17.67 -4.47 -5.05
C ASP A 15 16.20 -4.45 -5.48
N VAL A 16 15.96 -4.18 -6.77
CA VAL A 16 14.63 -4.16 -7.41
C VAL A 16 14.00 -5.56 -7.45
N THR A 17 14.64 -6.57 -6.82
CA THR A 17 14.32 -8.00 -6.98
C THR A 17 13.80 -8.70 -5.73
N SER A 18 13.56 -8.03 -4.59
CA SER A 18 13.21 -8.76 -3.35
C SER A 18 11.72 -8.75 -2.92
N PHE A 19 10.78 -8.23 -3.72
CA PHE A 19 9.35 -8.30 -3.37
C PHE A 19 8.47 -8.92 -4.48
N ARG A 20 8.92 -10.03 -5.07
CA ARG A 20 8.08 -10.85 -5.97
C ARG A 20 7.84 -12.25 -5.38
N GLY A 21 7.52 -12.32 -4.09
CA GLY A 21 6.99 -13.55 -3.50
C GLY A 21 5.67 -13.95 -4.17
N LEU A 22 5.41 -15.25 -4.28
CA LEU A 22 4.13 -15.77 -4.75
C LEU A 22 3.05 -15.34 -3.75
N LEU A 23 2.18 -14.41 -4.15
CA LEU A 23 1.03 -13.96 -3.35
C LEU A 23 -0.03 -15.06 -3.37
N SER A 24 0.09 -16.06 -2.48
CA SER A 24 -0.75 -17.26 -2.45
C SER A 24 -2.09 -17.07 -1.74
N SER A 25 -2.21 -16.11 -0.83
CA SER A 25 -3.43 -15.83 -0.05
C SER A 25 -3.68 -14.32 0.06
N GLY A 26 -4.85 -13.85 -0.36
CA GLY A 26 -5.24 -12.44 -0.26
C GLY A 26 -6.23 -12.06 -1.35
N PHE A 27 -6.70 -10.82 -1.33
CA PHE A 27 -7.67 -10.30 -2.29
C PHE A 27 -7.03 -9.28 -3.22
N LYS A 28 -7.37 -9.36 -4.52
CA LYS A 28 -6.89 -8.42 -5.54
C LYS A 28 -8.04 -7.55 -5.99
N VAL A 29 -7.80 -6.24 -6.06
CA VAL A 29 -8.76 -5.26 -6.54
C VAL A 29 -8.10 -4.33 -7.56
N GLU A 30 -8.83 -4.01 -8.62
CA GLU A 30 -8.42 -3.03 -9.62
C GLU A 30 -8.82 -1.62 -9.16
N MET A 31 -7.92 -0.67 -9.33
CA MET A 31 -8.06 0.70 -8.83
C MET A 31 -7.40 1.69 -9.82
N SER A 32 -7.84 2.95 -9.83
CA SER A 32 -7.21 3.99 -10.65
C SER A 32 -5.77 4.26 -10.24
N LEU A 33 -4.94 4.58 -11.25
CA LEU A 33 -3.54 4.92 -11.07
C LEU A 33 -3.32 6.14 -10.15
N THR A 34 -4.27 7.07 -10.09
CA THR A 34 -4.23 8.22 -9.19
C THR A 34 -4.28 7.77 -7.73
N PHE A 35 -5.18 6.84 -7.41
CA PHE A 35 -5.27 6.30 -6.06
C PHE A 35 -4.06 5.42 -5.72
N LEU A 36 -3.51 4.67 -6.67
CA LEU A 36 -2.26 3.93 -6.45
C LEU A 36 -1.08 4.84 -6.06
N ARG A 37 -0.97 6.02 -6.70
CA ARG A 37 0.04 7.03 -6.33
C ARG A 37 -0.17 7.54 -4.92
N LEU A 38 -1.44 7.73 -4.51
CA LEU A 38 -1.79 8.09 -3.15
C LEU A 38 -1.41 7.00 -2.16
N LEU A 39 -1.73 5.73 -2.45
CA LEU A 39 -1.36 4.57 -1.61
C LEU A 39 0.15 4.39 -1.48
N SER A 40 0.92 4.72 -2.53
CA SER A 40 2.38 4.68 -2.52
C SER A 40 3.02 5.86 -1.79
N SER A 41 2.22 6.85 -1.37
CA SER A 41 2.71 8.00 -0.60
C SER A 41 2.95 7.60 0.86
N PRO A 42 4.08 7.99 1.46
CA PRO A 42 4.35 7.72 2.88
C PRO A 42 3.36 8.41 3.82
N THR A 43 2.61 9.40 3.35
CA THR A 43 1.62 10.15 4.11
C THR A 43 0.20 9.89 3.61
N CYS A 44 -0.08 8.69 3.09
CA CYS A 44 -1.42 8.33 2.64
C CYS A 44 -2.39 8.35 3.83
N PRO A 45 -3.35 9.30 3.90
CA PRO A 45 -4.23 9.45 5.06
C PRO A 45 -5.14 8.23 5.25
N PHE A 46 -5.48 7.55 4.15
CA PHE A 46 -6.24 6.31 4.16
C PHE A 46 -5.48 5.16 4.82
N ILE A 47 -4.21 4.92 4.44
CA ILE A 47 -3.39 3.84 5.03
C ILE A 47 -3.06 4.13 6.49
N GLU A 48 -2.77 5.40 6.81
CA GLU A 48 -2.50 5.82 8.18
C GLU A 48 -3.71 5.55 9.09
N GLU A 49 -4.93 5.89 8.65
CA GLU A 49 -6.13 5.65 9.45
C GLU A 49 -6.42 4.15 9.60
N LEU A 50 -6.30 3.39 8.51
CA LEU A 50 -6.55 1.95 8.52
C LEU A 50 -5.56 1.20 9.42
N GLY A 51 -4.29 1.61 9.42
CA GLY A 51 -3.22 1.01 10.21
C GLY A 51 -3.31 1.25 11.72
N LYS A 52 -4.14 2.19 12.18
CA LYS A 52 -4.37 2.40 13.62
C LYS A 52 -5.17 1.27 14.27
N GLN A 53 -6.02 0.61 13.49
CA GLN A 53 -6.98 -0.37 14.00
C GLN A 53 -6.75 -1.78 13.45
N LEU A 54 -6.16 -1.89 12.25
CA LEU A 54 -5.92 -3.18 11.59
C LEU A 54 -4.45 -3.40 11.27
N SER A 55 -3.99 -4.62 11.53
CA SER A 55 -2.73 -5.12 10.96
C SER A 55 -3.03 -5.78 9.61
N PHE A 56 -2.43 -5.26 8.54
CA PHE A 56 -2.63 -5.76 7.17
C PHE A 56 -1.37 -5.55 6.33
N GLU A 57 -1.32 -6.26 5.22
CA GLU A 57 -0.32 -6.12 4.17
C GLU A 57 -0.99 -5.64 2.89
N ILE A 58 -0.32 -4.73 2.18
CA ILE A 58 -0.79 -4.24 0.89
C ILE A 58 0.36 -4.21 -0.10
N VAL A 59 0.07 -4.59 -1.34
CA VAL A 59 1.01 -4.51 -2.46
C VAL A 59 0.36 -3.69 -3.56
N VAL A 60 0.97 -2.57 -3.88
CA VAL A 60 0.51 -1.64 -4.91
C VAL A 60 1.28 -1.93 -6.21
N GLY A 61 0.61 -2.56 -7.17
CA GLY A 61 1.18 -2.82 -8.49
C GLY A 61 0.96 -1.65 -9.43
N LEU A 62 2.00 -1.24 -10.17
CA LEU A 62 1.91 -0.17 -11.18
C LEU A 62 0.96 -0.50 -12.36
N ASN A 63 0.40 -1.70 -12.40
CA ASN A 63 -0.56 -2.18 -13.38
C ASN A 63 -2.02 -1.90 -13.01
N GLY A 64 -2.31 -1.06 -12.02
CA GLY A 64 -3.69 -0.80 -11.58
C GLY A 64 -4.20 -1.79 -10.53
N LEU A 65 -3.39 -2.78 -10.12
CA LEU A 65 -3.81 -3.81 -9.17
C LEU A 65 -3.26 -3.55 -7.77
N VAL A 66 -4.16 -3.60 -6.80
CA VAL A 66 -3.83 -3.66 -5.38
C VAL A 66 -4.09 -5.06 -4.88
N TRP A 67 -3.13 -5.66 -4.21
CA TRP A 67 -3.33 -6.87 -3.43
C TRP A 67 -3.34 -6.51 -1.95
N ALA A 68 -4.29 -7.07 -1.20
CA ALA A 68 -4.43 -6.90 0.24
C ALA A 68 -4.49 -8.25 0.94
N ASN A 69 -3.86 -8.33 2.11
CA ASN A 69 -3.88 -9.49 2.99
C ASN A 69 -3.94 -9.03 4.46
N ALA A 70 -4.50 -9.85 5.33
CA ALA A 70 -4.67 -9.55 6.74
C ALA A 70 -4.78 -10.86 7.54
N GLU A 71 -4.78 -10.76 8.88
CA GLU A 71 -4.81 -11.93 9.77
C GLU A 71 -6.03 -12.84 9.55
N SER A 72 -7.19 -12.25 9.25
CA SER A 72 -8.43 -13.00 9.00
C SER A 72 -9.06 -12.65 7.65
N PRO A 73 -9.78 -13.59 7.00
CA PRO A 73 -10.50 -13.31 5.76
C PRO A 73 -11.49 -12.15 5.89
N SER A 74 -12.13 -12.00 7.05
CA SER A 74 -13.03 -10.90 7.37
C SER A 74 -12.32 -9.55 7.25
N MET A 75 -11.12 -9.43 7.83
CA MET A 75 -10.31 -8.22 7.73
C MET A 75 -9.85 -7.95 6.29
N VAL A 76 -9.51 -8.99 5.52
CA VAL A 76 -9.20 -8.84 4.09
C VAL A 76 -10.38 -8.22 3.34
N VAL A 77 -11.61 -8.64 3.63
CA VAL A 77 -12.83 -8.04 3.04
C VAL A 77 -12.98 -6.57 3.45
N VAL A 78 -12.74 -6.23 4.73
CA VAL A 78 -12.80 -4.84 5.21
C VAL A 78 -11.79 -3.96 4.48
N VAL A 79 -10.52 -4.36 4.42
CA VAL A 79 -9.45 -3.62 3.73
C VAL A 79 -9.79 -3.45 2.25
N SER A 80 -10.30 -4.49 1.60
CA SER A 80 -10.66 -4.45 0.18
C SER A 80 -11.84 -3.51 -0.09
N ASN A 81 -12.87 -3.52 0.75
CA ASN A 81 -13.99 -2.60 0.65
C ASN A 81 -13.58 -1.16 0.96
N ALA A 82 -12.69 -0.98 1.94
CA ALA A 82 -12.16 0.34 2.28
C ALA A 82 -11.39 0.95 1.10
N ASN A 83 -10.58 0.14 0.40
CA ASN A 83 -9.90 0.54 -0.83
C ASN A 83 -10.90 1.08 -1.86
N VAL A 84 -11.85 0.25 -2.31
CA VAL A 84 -12.81 0.61 -3.37
C VAL A 84 -13.63 1.85 -3.00
N ASN A 85 -14.13 1.93 -1.77
CA ASN A 85 -14.97 3.06 -1.36
C ASN A 85 -14.19 4.37 -1.17
N SER A 86 -12.86 4.31 -1.01
CA SER A 86 -12.02 5.47 -0.75
C SER A 86 -11.43 6.10 -2.00
N GLU A 87 -11.54 5.43 -3.15
CA GLU A 87 -10.83 5.78 -4.38
C GLU A 87 -11.14 7.21 -4.88
N SER A 88 -12.42 7.58 -4.85
CA SER A 88 -12.92 8.87 -5.34
C SER A 88 -13.17 9.90 -4.23
N LEU A 89 -12.65 9.64 -3.03
CA LEU A 89 -12.89 10.48 -1.85
C LEU A 89 -11.72 11.42 -1.56
N SER A 90 -12.03 12.59 -1.00
CA SER A 90 -11.01 13.48 -0.44
C SER A 90 -10.36 12.88 0.81
N ALA A 91 -9.17 13.35 1.18
CA ALA A 91 -8.44 12.88 2.36
C ALA A 91 -9.28 12.91 3.66
N VAL A 92 -10.12 13.92 3.85
CA VAL A 92 -11.00 14.02 5.03
C VAL A 92 -12.10 12.95 4.97
N GLN A 93 -12.70 12.76 3.80
CA GLN A 93 -13.74 11.73 3.60
C GLN A 93 -13.17 10.31 3.72
N GLN A 94 -11.93 10.09 3.28
CA GLN A 94 -11.22 8.82 3.44
C GLN A 94 -11.09 8.41 4.92
N LYS A 95 -10.72 9.35 5.79
CA LYS A 95 -10.66 9.08 7.24
C LYS A 95 -12.04 8.73 7.80
N ILE A 96 -13.07 9.49 7.43
CA ILE A 96 -14.44 9.25 7.89
C ILE A 96 -14.97 7.89 7.42
N ILE A 97 -14.72 7.50 6.16
CA ILE A 97 -15.22 6.21 5.65
C ILE A 97 -14.47 5.03 6.28
N VAL A 98 -13.16 5.15 6.51
CA VAL A 98 -12.36 4.13 7.20
C VAL A 98 -12.89 3.93 8.62
N ASP A 99 -13.08 5.00 9.40
CA ASP A 99 -13.66 4.92 10.74
C ASP A 99 -15.04 4.26 10.74
N LYS A 100 -15.91 4.64 9.79
CA LYS A 100 -17.26 4.06 9.67
C LYS A 100 -17.22 2.57 9.31
N LEU A 101 -16.36 2.18 8.38
CA LEU A 101 -16.22 0.79 7.98
C LEU A 101 -15.71 -0.07 9.12
N LEU A 102 -14.79 0.45 9.93
CA LEU A 102 -14.22 -0.25 11.08
C LEU A 102 -15.21 -0.38 12.24
N GLN A 103 -16.16 0.55 12.40
CA GLN A 103 -17.22 0.45 13.43
C GLN A 103 -18.29 -0.62 13.12
N ILE A 104 -18.39 -1.06 11.87
CA ILE A 104 -19.41 -2.04 11.43
C ILE A 104 -18.96 -3.48 11.72
N PHE A 105 -17.66 -3.71 11.93
CA PHE A 105 -17.06 -5.02 12.17
C PHE A 105 -16.48 -5.11 13.58
#